data_AF-A0A9W6XQ36-F1
#
_entry.id   AF-A0A9W6XQ36-F1
#
_cell.length_a   1.000
_cell.length_b   1.000
_cell.length_c   1.000
_cell.angle_alpha   90.00
_cell.angle_beta   90.00
_cell.angle_gamma   90.00
#
_symmetry.space_group_name_H-M   'P 1'
#
loop_
_entity.id
_entity.type
_entity.pdbx_description
1 polymer ?
#
loop_
_entity_poly.entity_id
_entity_poly.type
_entity_poly.pdbx_seq_one_letter_code
_entity_poly.pdbx_strand_id
1 'polypeptide(L)'
;MKWLSTADVYPEGLDGSVAVGDYPPLTEADLPVSSFAERLTLGGEDTVVIGVDTPLVEVVSKRNGGSEVEYLVVTSTYETFWLARGLMPQYAELIAAFEQADRKKKGLPELKRSARLADANARVDDEYVLLV
;
A
#
# COMPACT_ATOMS: atom_id res chain seq x y z
N MET A 1 -6.15 -0.07 -34.35
CA MET A 1 -6.12 -0.13 -32.87
C MET A 1 -6.35 1.27 -32.34
N LYS A 2 -7.50 1.50 -31.71
CA LYS A 2 -7.94 2.80 -31.19
C LYS A 2 -8.08 2.60 -29.68
N TRP A 3 -7.23 3.24 -28.89
CA TRP A 3 -7.31 3.18 -27.44
C TRP A 3 -8.60 3.87 -26.98
N LEU A 4 -9.38 3.20 -26.13
CA LEU A 4 -10.56 3.75 -25.47
C LEU A 4 -10.08 4.60 -24.28
N SER A 5 -10.47 5.88 -24.31
CA SER A 5 -10.30 6.86 -23.24
C SER A 5 -11.27 6.53 -22.11
N THR A 6 -10.75 6.20 -20.92
CA THR A 6 -11.58 6.15 -19.69
C THR A 6 -11.95 7.58 -19.35
N ALA A 7 -13.24 7.88 -19.41
CA ALA A 7 -13.78 9.17 -19.00
C ALA A 7 -13.61 9.31 -17.47
N ASP A 8 -12.97 10.41 -17.07
CA ASP A 8 -13.03 10.92 -15.70
C ASP A 8 -14.49 11.17 -15.32
N VAL A 9 -14.93 10.49 -14.26
CA VAL A 9 -16.24 10.71 -13.64
C VAL A 9 -16.16 12.03 -12.89
N TYR A 10 -16.69 13.09 -13.49
CA TYR A 10 -16.87 14.38 -12.81
C TYR A 10 -17.99 14.24 -11.77
N PRO A 11 -17.82 14.73 -10.53
CA PRO A 11 -18.89 14.75 -9.55
C PRO A 11 -20.06 15.61 -10.04
N GLU A 12 -21.27 15.07 -9.97
CA GLU A 12 -22.51 15.76 -10.34
C GLU A 12 -22.68 17.02 -9.48
N GLY A 13 -22.73 18.18 -10.13
CA GLY A 13 -22.92 19.48 -9.47
C GLY A 13 -22.25 20.67 -10.15
N LEU A 14 -21.43 20.47 -11.17
CA LEU A 14 -20.90 21.58 -12.00
C LEU A 14 -21.91 21.91 -13.09
N ASP A 15 -22.79 22.87 -12.79
CA ASP A 15 -23.55 23.57 -13.81
C ASP A 15 -22.57 24.16 -14.85
N GLY A 16 -22.77 23.78 -16.11
CA GLY A 16 -21.87 24.06 -17.24
C GLY A 16 -21.82 25.52 -17.68
N SER A 17 -21.69 26.44 -16.74
CA SER A 17 -21.30 27.82 -16.96
C SER A 17 -20.26 28.22 -15.94
N VAL A 18 -19.07 27.63 -16.02
CA VAL A 18 -17.87 28.28 -15.49
C VAL A 18 -17.72 29.55 -16.32
N ALA A 19 -18.17 30.68 -15.76
CA ALA A 19 -17.66 31.97 -16.18
C ALA A 19 -16.14 31.80 -16.24
N VAL A 20 -15.54 32.05 -17.40
CA VAL A 20 -14.08 32.11 -17.55
C VAL A 20 -13.64 33.31 -16.72
N GLY A 21 -13.57 33.07 -15.41
CA GLY A 21 -13.08 34.00 -14.44
C GLY A 21 -11.61 34.17 -14.73
N ASP A 22 -11.18 35.41 -14.68
CA ASP A 22 -9.81 35.89 -14.90
C ASP A 22 -8.89 35.42 -13.74
N TYR A 23 -8.96 34.13 -13.41
CA TYR A 23 -8.14 33.54 -12.38
C TYR A 23 -6.70 33.50 -12.89
N PRO A 24 -5.74 33.99 -12.09
CA PRO A 24 -4.36 33.90 -12.47
C PRO A 24 -3.98 32.43 -12.70
N PRO A 25 -3.05 32.14 -13.61
CA PRO A 25 -2.53 30.80 -13.80
C PRO A 25 -2.06 30.23 -12.45
N LEU A 26 -2.37 28.96 -12.18
CA LEU A 26 -1.87 28.28 -10.99
C LEU A 26 -0.35 28.40 -10.93
N THR A 27 0.15 28.85 -9.79
CA THR A 27 1.57 28.98 -9.51
C THR A 27 2.03 27.87 -8.58
N GLU A 28 3.34 27.72 -8.46
CA GLU A 28 3.96 26.75 -7.56
C GLU A 28 3.52 26.92 -6.10
N ALA A 29 3.28 28.16 -5.67
CA ALA A 29 2.82 28.48 -4.31
C ALA A 29 1.39 27.97 -4.01
N ASP A 30 0.63 27.64 -5.05
CA ASP A 30 -0.73 27.10 -4.94
C ASP A 30 -0.73 25.56 -4.76
N LEU A 31 0.43 24.91 -4.87
CA LEU A 31 0.58 23.46 -4.70
C LEU A 31 0.94 23.11 -3.24
N PRO A 32 0.41 21.99 -2.71
CA PRO A 32 0.84 21.50 -1.41
C PRO A 32 2.32 21.11 -1.45
N VAL A 33 3.02 21.28 -0.33
CA VAL A 33 4.46 20.95 -0.23
C VAL A 33 4.73 19.46 -0.55
N SER A 34 3.75 18.59 -0.34
CA SER A 34 3.83 17.16 -0.69
C SER A 34 3.76 16.86 -2.20
N SER A 35 3.45 17.85 -3.04
CA SER A 35 3.46 17.69 -4.51
C SER A 35 4.85 17.83 -5.13
N PHE A 36 5.86 18.25 -4.36
CA PHE A 36 7.21 18.44 -4.86
C PHE A 36 8.04 17.15 -4.74
N ALA A 37 8.63 16.74 -5.85
CA ALA A 37 9.61 15.67 -5.91
C ALA A 37 10.94 16.24 -6.41
N GLU A 38 12.02 16.02 -5.68
CA GLU A 38 13.36 16.49 -6.04
C GLU A 38 14.09 15.40 -6.84
N ARG A 39 14.66 15.76 -8.00
CA ARG A 39 15.52 14.85 -8.78
C ARG A 39 16.97 15.18 -8.49
N LEU A 40 17.68 14.29 -7.80
CA LEU A 40 19.12 14.40 -7.56
C LEU A 40 19.88 13.48 -8.51
N THR A 41 20.85 14.02 -9.24
CA THR A 41 21.75 13.24 -10.09
C THR A 41 23.03 12.91 -9.31
N LEU A 42 23.23 11.63 -8.98
CA LEU A 42 24.38 11.11 -8.23
C LEU A 42 25.43 10.57 -9.21
N GLY A 43 26.46 11.36 -9.50
CA GLY A 43 27.41 10.99 -10.56
C GLY A 43 26.74 11.05 -11.94
N GLY A 44 27.53 11.00 -13.01
CA GLY A 44 27.09 11.43 -14.35
C GLY A 44 25.84 10.78 -14.95
N GLU A 45 25.29 9.71 -14.36
CA GLU A 45 24.19 8.92 -14.95
C GLU A 45 23.12 8.45 -13.94
N ASP A 46 23.39 8.35 -12.63
CA ASP A 46 22.36 7.89 -11.68
C ASP A 46 21.45 9.05 -11.27
N THR A 47 20.13 8.89 -11.39
CA THR A 47 19.15 9.87 -10.92
C THR A 47 18.28 9.25 -9.85
N VAL A 48 18.27 9.85 -8.66
CA VAL A 48 17.42 9.48 -7.52
C VAL A 48 16.32 10.54 -7.39
N VAL A 49 15.09 10.10 -7.08
CA VAL A 49 13.98 11.01 -6.80
C VAL A 49 13.71 10.99 -5.29
N ILE A 50 13.82 12.14 -4.64
CA ILE A 50 13.62 12.34 -3.20
C ILE A 50 12.34 13.18 -2.98
N GLY A 51 11.77 13.13 -1.78
CA GLY A 51 10.55 13.89 -1.44
C GLY A 51 9.26 13.23 -1.93
N VAL A 52 9.36 12.03 -2.52
CA VAL A 52 8.23 11.18 -2.84
C VAL A 52 7.95 10.23 -1.69
N ASP A 53 6.71 10.19 -1.23
CA ASP A 53 6.22 9.07 -0.42
C ASP A 53 6.28 7.82 -1.31
N THR A 54 7.29 6.98 -1.10
CA THR A 54 7.42 5.72 -1.83
C THR A 54 6.54 4.67 -1.16
N PRO A 55 5.44 4.25 -1.80
CA PRO A 55 4.56 3.27 -1.19
C PRO A 55 5.31 1.95 -0.99
N LEU A 56 5.03 1.29 0.13
CA LEU A 56 5.47 -0.08 0.35
C LEU A 56 4.74 -1.00 -0.62
N VAL A 57 5.49 -1.86 -1.30
CA VAL A 57 4.97 -2.80 -2.30
C VAL A 57 4.88 -4.20 -1.71
N GLU A 58 5.86 -4.61 -0.92
CA GLU A 58 5.95 -5.99 -0.43
C GLU A 58 6.55 -6.10 0.98
N VAL A 59 6.16 -7.14 1.72
CA VAL A 59 6.81 -7.60 2.94
C VAL A 59 7.49 -8.94 2.65
N VAL A 60 8.80 -9.01 2.80
CA VAL A 60 9.60 -10.19 2.38
C VAL A 60 10.15 -10.99 3.56
N SER A 61 10.27 -10.39 4.74
CA SER A 61 10.78 -11.06 5.92
C SER A 61 10.22 -10.48 7.21
N LYS A 62 10.36 -11.24 8.30
CA LYS A 62 9.93 -10.89 9.65
C LYS A 62 10.99 -11.30 10.65
N ARG A 63 11.28 -10.43 11.62
CA ARG A 63 12.15 -10.73 12.77
C ARG A 63 11.52 -10.22 14.07
N ASN A 64 11.88 -10.86 15.17
CA ASN A 64 11.56 -10.36 16.51
C ASN A 64 12.73 -9.52 16.99
N GLY A 65 12.62 -8.20 16.83
CA GLY A 65 13.62 -7.23 17.26
C GLY A 65 13.40 -6.85 18.72
N GLY A 66 13.87 -7.69 19.65
CA GLY A 66 13.87 -7.38 21.09
C GLY A 66 12.49 -7.22 21.73
N SER A 67 11.86 -6.05 21.56
CA SER A 67 10.55 -5.70 22.13
C SER A 67 9.39 -5.62 21.12
N GLU A 68 9.69 -5.50 19.81
CA GLU A 68 8.66 -5.39 18.76
C GLU A 68 8.99 -6.28 17.55
N VAL A 69 7.95 -6.67 16.82
CA VAL A 69 8.07 -7.36 15.54
C VAL A 69 8.43 -6.33 14.46
N GLU A 70 9.50 -6.62 13.74
CA GLU A 70 9.92 -5.84 12.58
C GLU A 70 9.76 -6.67 11.30
N TYR A 71 9.39 -5.99 10.22
CA TYR A 71 9.22 -6.57 8.90
C TYR A 71 10.21 -5.94 7.95
N LEU A 72 10.81 -6.77 7.09
CA LEU A 72 11.62 -6.29 5.98
C LEU A 72 10.66 -5.96 4.83
N VAL A 73 10.62 -4.69 4.45
CA VAL A 73 9.71 -4.16 3.45
C VAL A 73 10.47 -3.75 2.20
N VAL A 74 9.79 -3.82 1.05
CA VAL A 74 10.29 -3.37 -0.26
C VAL A 74 9.44 -2.18 -0.71
N THR A 75 10.10 -1.08 -1.09
CA THR A 75 9.44 0.12 -1.63
C THR A 75 9.23 0.03 -3.15
N SER A 76 8.48 0.97 -3.73
CA SER A 76 8.35 1.11 -5.19
C SER A 76 9.67 1.44 -5.91
N THR A 77 10.68 1.93 -5.17
CA THR A 77 12.05 2.13 -5.64
C THR A 77 12.90 0.86 -5.56
N TYR A 78 12.32 -0.27 -5.15
CA TYR A 78 13.01 -1.55 -4.89
C TYR A 78 14.04 -1.48 -3.77
N GLU A 79 13.99 -0.45 -2.93
CA GLU A 79 14.82 -0.35 -1.74
C GLU A 79 14.21 -1.17 -0.59
N THR A 80 15.03 -1.65 0.34
CA THR A 80 14.57 -2.50 1.43
C THR A 80 14.97 -1.98 2.80
N PHE A 81 14.01 -1.99 3.74
CA PHE A 81 14.20 -1.45 5.09
C PHE A 81 13.48 -2.31 6.13
N TRP A 82 14.00 -2.32 7.36
CA TRP A 82 13.29 -2.92 8.50
C TRP A 82 12.36 -1.88 9.12
N LEU A 83 11.08 -2.21 9.21
CA LEU A 83 10.07 -1.35 9.82
C LEU A 83 9.31 -2.09 10.93
N ALA A 84 9.12 -1.39 12.04
CA ALA A 84 8.28 -1.84 13.14
C ALA A 84 6.81 -1.92 12.72
N ARG A 85 6.07 -2.92 13.22
CA ARG A 85 4.64 -3.11 12.91
C ARG A 85 3.82 -1.86 13.21
N GLY A 86 4.12 -1.16 14.31
CA GLY A 86 3.40 0.05 14.72
C GLY A 86 3.49 1.20 13.72
N LEU A 87 4.50 1.23 12.86
CA LEU A 87 4.73 2.29 11.87
C LEU A 87 4.02 2.06 10.53
N MET A 88 3.33 0.93 10.37
CA MET A 88 2.73 0.52 9.09
C MET A 88 1.22 0.25 9.17
N PRO A 89 0.39 1.08 9.84
CA PRO A 89 -1.05 0.82 9.97
C PRO A 89 -1.77 0.76 8.62
N GLN A 90 -1.36 1.60 7.67
CA GLN A 90 -1.91 1.63 6.31
C GLN A 90 -1.55 0.41 5.44
N TYR A 91 -0.52 -0.36 5.84
CA TYR A 91 -0.07 -1.56 5.12
C TYR A 91 -0.44 -2.86 5.85
N ALA A 92 -1.46 -2.81 6.72
CA ALA A 92 -1.91 -3.97 7.50
C ALA A 92 -2.33 -5.17 6.63
N GLU A 93 -2.78 -4.93 5.40
CA GLU A 93 -3.11 -6.00 4.44
C GLU A 93 -1.87 -6.72 3.90
N LEU A 94 -0.80 -5.99 3.56
CA LEU A 94 0.47 -6.58 3.13
C LEU A 94 1.06 -7.45 4.24
N ILE A 95 1.03 -6.96 5.48
CA ILE A 95 1.49 -7.72 6.65
C ILE A 95 0.65 -8.99 6.82
N ALA A 96 -0.68 -8.88 6.73
CA ALA A 96 -1.56 -10.04 6.88
C ALA A 96 -1.36 -11.08 5.76
N ALA A 97 -1.19 -10.65 4.52
CA ALA A 97 -0.91 -11.53 3.39
C ALA A 97 0.42 -12.27 3.57
N PHE A 98 1.46 -11.57 4.00
CA PHE A 98 2.76 -12.18 4.32
C PHE A 98 2.63 -13.22 5.45
N GLU A 99 1.99 -12.87 6.57
CA GLU A 99 1.83 -13.78 7.70
C GLU A 99 0.97 -15.01 7.35
N GLN A 100 -0.05 -14.82 6.52
CA GLN A 100 -0.89 -15.89 6.01
C GLN A 100 -0.09 -16.85 5.12
N ALA A 101 0.74 -16.31 4.21
CA ALA A 101 1.62 -17.10 3.36
C ALA A 101 2.68 -17.87 4.18
N ASP A 102 3.28 -17.23 5.18
CA ASP A 102 4.25 -17.86 6.09
C ASP A 102 3.60 -19.00 6.91
N ARG A 103 2.37 -18.79 7.39
CA ARG A 103 1.57 -19.83 8.06
C ARG A 103 1.24 -20.99 7.15
N LYS A 104 0.80 -20.73 5.92
CA LYS A 104 0.53 -21.78 4.94
C LYS A 104 1.78 -22.63 4.66
N LYS A 105 2.95 -21.99 4.51
CA LYS A 105 4.24 -22.70 4.38
C LYS A 105 4.56 -23.58 5.58
N LYS A 106 4.13 -23.18 6.78
CA LYS A 106 4.30 -23.93 8.03
C LYS A 106 3.16 -24.93 8.31
N GLY A 107 2.18 -25.07 7.41
CA GLY A 107 1.01 -25.93 7.61
C GLY A 107 0.06 -25.46 8.70
N LEU A 108 0.12 -24.17 9.07
CA LEU A 108 -0.71 -23.59 10.12
C LEU A 108 -2.05 -23.08 9.55
N PRO A 109 -3.16 -23.16 10.32
CA PRO A 109 -4.46 -22.65 9.91
C PRO A 109 -4.45 -21.14 9.62
N GLU A 110 -5.39 -20.65 8.82
CA GLU A 110 -5.47 -19.23 8.45
C GLU A 110 -5.71 -18.30 9.65
N LEU A 111 -5.15 -17.08 9.59
CA LEU A 111 -5.36 -16.06 10.62
C LEU A 111 -6.72 -15.36 10.40
N LYS A 112 -7.75 -15.79 11.14
CA LYS A 112 -9.10 -15.20 11.03
C LYS A 112 -9.17 -13.82 11.73
N ARG A 113 -9.61 -12.78 11.01
CA ARG A 113 -9.89 -11.45 11.56
C ARG A 113 -11.28 -11.48 12.23
N SER A 114 -11.37 -11.45 13.56
CA SER A 114 -12.64 -11.67 14.29
C SER A 114 -13.49 -10.39 14.42
N ALA A 115 -14.81 -10.44 14.15
CA ALA A 115 -15.76 -9.36 14.40
C ALA A 115 -16.36 -9.38 15.82
N ARG A 116 -15.51 -9.63 16.83
CA ARG A 116 -15.80 -10.03 18.22
C ARG A 116 -16.00 -11.55 18.36
N LEU A 117 -15.92 -12.03 19.60
CA LEU A 117 -16.97 -12.86 20.19
C LEU A 117 -18.05 -13.41 19.22
N ALA A 118 -18.42 -14.67 19.29
CA ALA A 118 -18.02 -15.67 20.28
C ALA A 118 -18.39 -17.09 19.85
N ASP A 119 -19.48 -17.25 19.12
CA ASP A 119 -20.14 -18.56 19.09
C ASP A 119 -19.51 -19.55 18.10
N ALA A 120 -18.76 -19.10 17.09
CA ALA A 120 -18.30 -20.01 16.05
C ALA A 120 -16.99 -19.62 15.34
N ASN A 121 -15.86 -19.79 16.03
CA ASN A 121 -14.79 -20.55 15.37
C ASN A 121 -15.22 -22.01 15.09
N ALA A 122 -16.34 -22.46 15.69
CA ALA A 122 -16.93 -23.79 15.70
C ALA A 122 -17.41 -24.35 14.34
N ARG A 123 -17.10 -23.72 13.21
CA ARG A 123 -17.24 -24.34 11.88
C ARG A 123 -15.91 -24.30 11.15
N VAL A 124 -14.96 -25.06 11.68
CA VAL A 124 -13.95 -25.77 10.90
C VAL A 124 -14.59 -27.10 10.49
N ASP A 125 -15.84 -27.06 9.99
CA ASP A 125 -16.56 -28.25 9.62
C ASP A 125 -16.78 -28.20 8.11
N ASP A 126 -16.07 -29.13 7.49
CA ASP A 126 -16.34 -29.77 6.20
C ASP A 126 -15.61 -29.21 4.97
N GLU A 127 -14.90 -30.14 4.30
CA GLU A 127 -14.17 -30.04 3.03
C GLU A 127 -12.74 -29.44 3.16
N TYR A 128 -11.65 -30.21 3.26
CA TYR A 128 -11.27 -31.37 2.46
C TYR A 128 -10.52 -32.42 3.29
N VAL A 129 -11.22 -33.50 3.64
CA VAL A 129 -10.62 -34.79 3.96
C VAL A 129 -10.83 -35.68 2.73
N LEU A 130 -9.73 -36.27 2.27
CA LEU A 130 -9.57 -37.27 1.19
C LEU A 130 -9.25 -36.72 -0.20
N LEU A 131 -7.99 -36.91 -0.60
CA LEU A 131 -7.72 -37.70 -1.80
C LEU A 131 -6.51 -38.60 -1.54
N VAL A 132 -6.81 -39.89 -1.77
CA VAL A 132 -6.05 -41.13 -1.67
C VAL A 132 -4.67 -41.08 -2.33
#